data_AF-A0AAV6YRA8-F1
#
_entry.id   AF-A0AAV6YRA8-F1
#
_cell.length_a   1.000
_cell.length_b   1.000
_cell.length_c   1.000
_cell.angle_alpha   90.00
_cell.angle_beta   90.00
_cell.angle_gamma   90.00
#
_symmetry.space_group_name_H-M   'P 1'
#
loop_
_entity.id
_entity.type
_entity.pdbx_description
1 polymer ?
#
loop_
_entity_poly.entity_id
_entity_poly.type
_entity_poly.pdbx_seq_one_letter_code
_entity_poly.pdbx_strand_id
1 'polypeptide(L)'
;MTVLPKLSTGLDVNVRFTGVADFEYTPECIVFDLLNIPLYHGWLVDPQSSEVVQAVGKLSYNQLVEKIITCKHSSDPNQVTEGLLAEQFLESSAAQLTYHGLCELMAAVKEGELSVFFRNNHFSTLIKHKGHLYLLVTDQGFLQEEKVIWESLHNVEGDSCFCDSDFHLTQHLEKEASFSSPQQLQQRQVDQDYMIALSLQQQQQGALPMSDLELARQLQKEEYQQQAPAQAPPQSPQQARPQTSGRPSRQQKNDCVLL
;
A
#
# COMPACT_ATOMS: atom_id res chain seq x y z
N MET A 1 -7.12 -13.69 -35.00
CA MET A 1 -7.70 -14.34 -33.80
C MET A 1 -6.66 -14.76 -32.75
N THR A 2 -5.36 -14.50 -32.94
CA THR A 2 -4.27 -14.88 -32.01
C THR A 2 -4.16 -14.00 -30.75
N VAL A 3 -4.79 -12.83 -30.72
CA VAL A 3 -4.77 -11.88 -29.59
C VAL A 3 -5.91 -12.05 -28.59
N LEU A 4 -7.00 -12.71 -28.96
CA LEU A 4 -8.16 -12.90 -28.07
C LEU A 4 -7.83 -13.67 -26.78
N PRO A 5 -6.99 -14.72 -26.80
CA PRO A 5 -6.59 -15.38 -25.55
C PRO A 5 -5.83 -14.43 -24.61
N LYS A 6 -5.01 -13.51 -25.15
CA LYS A 6 -4.22 -12.56 -24.35
C LYS A 6 -5.09 -11.59 -23.54
N LEU A 7 -6.31 -11.29 -24.01
CA LEU A 7 -7.24 -10.46 -23.24
C LEU A 7 -7.56 -11.04 -21.85
N SER A 8 -7.47 -12.35 -21.70
CA SER A 8 -7.67 -13.03 -20.40
C SER A 8 -6.42 -13.09 -19.53
N THR A 9 -5.22 -13.00 -20.11
CA THR A 9 -3.94 -13.19 -19.42
C THR A 9 -3.14 -11.91 -19.23
N GLY A 10 -3.57 -10.80 -19.83
CA GLY A 10 -2.87 -9.52 -19.83
C GLY A 10 -2.60 -9.03 -21.24
N LEU A 11 -2.92 -7.76 -21.50
CA LEU A 11 -2.72 -7.10 -22.77
C LEU A 11 -1.54 -6.13 -22.67
N ASP A 12 -0.54 -6.31 -23.52
CA ASP A 12 0.62 -5.42 -23.56
C ASP A 12 0.27 -4.15 -24.33
N VAL A 13 0.37 -3.00 -23.66
CA VAL A 13 0.20 -1.67 -24.25
C VAL A 13 1.42 -0.82 -23.97
N ASN A 14 1.78 0.03 -24.93
CA ASN A 14 2.89 0.96 -24.77
C ASN A 14 2.39 2.38 -25.06
N VAL A 15 2.23 3.18 -24.01
CA VAL A 15 1.69 4.55 -24.09
C VAL A 15 2.72 5.53 -24.64
N ARG A 16 2.25 6.61 -25.24
CA ARG A 16 3.03 7.84 -25.50
C ARG A 16 2.46 8.96 -24.67
N PHE A 17 3.31 9.83 -24.15
CA PHE A 17 2.90 10.87 -23.21
C PHE A 17 2.32 12.13 -23.88
N THR A 18 2.06 12.08 -25.19
CA THR A 18 1.71 13.24 -26.03
C THR A 18 0.21 13.51 -26.14
N GLY A 19 -0.63 12.52 -25.87
CA GLY A 19 -2.08 12.63 -26.03
C GLY A 19 -2.79 11.44 -25.41
N VAL A 20 -4.08 11.60 -25.11
CA VAL A 20 -4.87 10.58 -24.36
C VAL A 20 -5.19 9.30 -25.12
N ALA A 21 -5.04 9.30 -26.44
CA ALA A 21 -5.27 8.15 -27.32
C ALA A 21 -3.96 7.64 -27.96
N ASP A 22 -2.80 8.16 -27.52
CA ASP A 22 -1.54 7.89 -28.19
C ASP A 22 -0.89 6.62 -27.64
N PHE A 23 -1.10 5.52 -28.33
CA PHE A 23 -0.43 4.24 -28.07
C PHE A 23 0.52 3.88 -29.22
N GLU A 24 1.56 3.10 -28.92
CA GLU A 24 2.25 2.35 -29.96
C GLU A 24 1.32 1.27 -30.51
N TYR A 25 1.16 1.25 -31.84
CA TYR A 25 0.24 0.33 -32.48
C TYR A 25 0.79 -1.10 -32.43
N THR A 26 0.24 -1.91 -31.53
CA THR A 26 0.53 -3.33 -31.39
C THR A 26 -0.62 -4.17 -31.95
N PRO A 27 -0.38 -5.45 -32.32
CA PRO A 27 -1.44 -6.37 -32.73
C PRO A 27 -2.57 -6.49 -31.71
N GLU A 28 -2.28 -6.27 -30.44
CA GLU A 28 -3.19 -6.26 -29.31
C GLU A 28 -4.24 -5.14 -29.42
N CYS A 29 -3.85 -3.96 -29.91
CA CYS A 29 -4.74 -2.80 -30.07
C CYS A 29 -5.81 -3.01 -31.16
N ILE A 30 -5.58 -3.91 -32.12
CA ILE A 30 -6.50 -4.13 -33.26
C ILE A 30 -7.91 -4.54 -32.82
N VAL A 31 -8.05 -5.15 -31.64
CA VAL A 31 -9.35 -5.58 -31.12
C VAL A 31 -10.25 -4.38 -30.84
N PHE A 32 -9.69 -3.30 -30.30
CA PHE A 32 -10.42 -2.07 -30.00
C PHE A 32 -10.87 -1.38 -31.29
N ASP A 33 -9.99 -1.32 -32.30
CA ASP A 33 -10.31 -0.75 -33.61
C ASP A 33 -11.41 -1.55 -34.34
N LEU A 34 -11.32 -2.87 -34.32
CA LEU A 34 -12.32 -3.74 -34.96
C LEU A 34 -13.70 -3.66 -34.29
N LEU A 35 -13.74 -3.42 -32.99
CA LEU A 35 -14.98 -3.23 -32.23
C LEU A 35 -15.44 -1.77 -32.23
N ASN A 36 -14.66 -0.86 -32.82
CA ASN A 36 -14.87 0.58 -32.79
C ASN A 36 -15.05 1.12 -31.35
N ILE A 37 -14.23 0.60 -30.43
CA ILE A 37 -14.19 1.02 -29.02
C ILE A 37 -12.92 1.85 -28.82
N PRO A 38 -13.02 3.13 -28.42
CA PRO A 38 -11.84 3.94 -28.15
C PRO A 38 -11.03 3.40 -26.96
N LEU A 39 -9.71 3.40 -27.09
CA LEU A 39 -8.78 3.13 -26.00
C LEU A 39 -8.11 4.44 -25.57
N TYR A 40 -8.16 4.75 -24.27
CA TYR A 40 -7.63 5.97 -23.70
C TYR A 40 -6.68 5.70 -22.52
N HIS A 41 -5.77 6.64 -22.25
CA HIS A 41 -4.98 6.73 -21.03
C HIS A 41 -4.85 8.21 -20.59
N GLY A 42 -4.49 8.45 -19.33
CA GLY A 42 -4.34 9.81 -18.76
C GLY A 42 -2.90 10.15 -18.37
N TRP A 43 -1.95 9.35 -18.83
CA TRP A 43 -0.53 9.53 -18.53
C TRP A 43 0.13 10.47 -19.55
N LEU A 44 -0.04 11.78 -19.34
CA LEU A 44 0.47 12.82 -20.23
C LEU A 44 1.49 13.69 -19.53
N VAL A 45 2.43 14.24 -20.30
CA VAL A 45 3.32 15.29 -19.81
C VAL A 45 2.58 16.62 -19.76
N ASP A 46 2.79 17.40 -18.71
CA ASP A 46 2.20 18.73 -18.59
C ASP A 46 2.95 19.74 -19.49
N PRO A 47 2.27 20.39 -20.46
CA PRO A 47 2.86 21.40 -21.33
C PRO A 47 3.47 22.60 -20.59
N GLN A 48 3.05 22.87 -19.34
CA GLN A 48 3.63 23.93 -18.51
C GLN A 48 5.10 23.63 -18.15
N SER A 49 5.47 22.36 -18.10
CA SER A 49 6.83 21.90 -17.77
C SER A 49 7.68 21.70 -19.02
N SER A 50 8.09 22.81 -19.67
CA SER A 50 8.84 22.76 -20.95
C SER A 50 10.11 21.88 -20.91
N GLU A 51 10.79 21.82 -19.77
CA GLU A 51 11.99 20.99 -19.59
C GLU A 51 11.67 19.49 -19.65
N VAL A 52 10.57 19.07 -19.01
CA VAL A 52 10.09 17.69 -19.00
C VAL A 52 9.53 17.31 -20.37
N VAL A 53 8.79 18.22 -21.01
CA VAL A 53 8.30 18.02 -22.39
C VAL A 53 9.45 17.80 -23.36
N GLN A 54 10.54 18.55 -23.24
CA GLN A 54 11.74 18.35 -24.06
C GLN A 54 12.41 17.02 -23.75
N ALA A 55 12.53 16.66 -22.46
CA ALA A 55 13.15 15.41 -22.03
C ALA A 55 12.37 14.16 -22.46
N VAL A 56 11.04 14.18 -22.36
CA VAL A 56 10.17 13.07 -22.76
C VAL A 56 9.98 13.04 -24.28
N GLY A 57 9.75 14.19 -24.90
CA GLY A 57 9.54 14.33 -26.32
C GLY A 57 8.32 13.53 -26.82
N LYS A 58 8.51 12.76 -27.91
CA LYS A 58 7.48 11.91 -28.53
C LYS A 58 7.71 10.41 -28.28
N LEU A 59 8.51 10.09 -27.28
CA LEU A 59 8.90 8.73 -26.96
C LEU A 59 7.72 7.99 -26.32
N SER A 60 7.63 6.69 -26.62
CA SER A 60 6.76 5.80 -25.85
C SER A 60 7.40 5.44 -24.50
N TYR A 61 6.64 4.85 -23.57
CA TYR A 61 7.16 4.44 -22.27
C TYR A 61 8.42 3.57 -22.40
N ASN A 62 8.40 2.54 -23.26
CA ASN A 62 9.58 1.68 -23.47
C ASN A 62 10.80 2.46 -23.97
N GLN A 63 10.60 3.37 -24.94
CA GLN A 63 11.67 4.20 -25.48
C GLN A 63 12.22 5.20 -24.45
N LEU A 64 11.35 5.73 -23.59
CA LEU A 64 11.73 6.66 -22.54
C LEU A 64 12.60 5.97 -21.48
N VAL A 65 12.23 4.75 -21.07
CA VAL A 65 13.02 3.96 -20.11
C VAL A 65 14.42 3.64 -20.68
N GLU A 66 14.50 3.22 -21.95
CA GLU A 66 15.80 3.00 -22.62
C GLU A 66 16.64 4.28 -22.71
N LYS A 67 16.00 5.42 -23.00
CA LYS A 67 16.66 6.73 -23.01
C LYS A 67 17.21 7.11 -21.64
N ILE A 68 16.44 6.92 -20.57
CA ILE A 68 16.89 7.21 -19.19
C ILE A 68 18.16 6.42 -18.87
N ILE A 69 18.19 5.12 -19.19
CA ILE A 69 19.38 4.27 -18.97
C ILE A 69 20.58 4.83 -19.75
N THR A 70 20.37 5.17 -21.02
CA THR A 70 21.43 5.72 -21.89
C THR A 70 21.96 7.05 -21.36
N CYS A 71 21.07 7.95 -20.95
CA CYS A 71 21.38 9.26 -20.39
C CYS A 71 22.18 9.15 -19.07
N LYS A 72 21.85 8.19 -18.19
CA LYS A 72 22.57 7.95 -16.93
C LYS A 72 24.03 7.53 -17.12
N HIS A 73 24.32 6.84 -18.21
CA HIS A 73 25.67 6.39 -18.55
C HIS A 73 26.42 7.36 -19.46
N SER A 74 25.80 8.47 -19.87
CA SER A 74 26.44 9.48 -20.70
C SER A 74 27.44 10.33 -19.92
N SER A 75 28.46 10.84 -20.62
CA SER A 75 29.40 11.82 -20.08
C SER A 75 28.99 13.27 -20.36
N ASP A 76 27.95 13.48 -21.18
CA ASP A 76 27.41 14.81 -21.47
C ASP A 76 26.47 15.25 -20.34
N PRO A 77 26.77 16.35 -19.62
CA PRO A 77 25.92 16.84 -18.53
C PRO A 77 24.49 17.15 -18.99
N ASN A 78 24.28 17.60 -20.23
CA ASN A 78 22.95 17.92 -20.73
C ASN A 78 22.08 16.65 -20.86
N GLN A 79 22.67 15.56 -21.35
CA GLN A 79 21.97 14.28 -21.47
C GLN A 79 21.66 13.68 -20.10
N VAL A 80 22.56 13.83 -19.13
CA VAL A 80 22.34 13.40 -17.75
C VAL A 80 21.16 14.16 -17.13
N THR A 81 21.11 15.49 -17.29
CA THR A 81 19.98 16.30 -16.82
C THR A 81 18.66 15.88 -17.48
N GLU A 82 18.68 15.65 -18.79
CA GLU A 82 17.50 15.18 -19.52
C GLU A 82 16.99 13.82 -18.99
N GLY A 83 17.91 12.88 -18.72
CA GLY A 83 17.58 11.60 -18.13
C GLY A 83 16.99 11.71 -16.72
N LEU A 84 17.52 12.61 -15.90
CA LEU A 84 17.00 12.86 -14.54
C LEU A 84 15.58 13.46 -14.56
N LEU A 85 15.30 14.40 -15.47
CA LEU A 85 13.97 14.97 -15.64
C LEU A 85 12.95 13.93 -16.10
N ALA A 86 13.33 13.07 -17.06
CA ALA A 86 12.49 11.99 -17.53
C ALA A 86 12.22 10.94 -16.43
N GLU A 87 13.23 10.60 -15.63
CA GLU A 87 13.07 9.71 -14.47
C GLU A 87 12.16 10.32 -13.41
N GLN A 88 12.39 11.57 -13.02
CA GLN A 88 11.55 12.28 -12.06
C GLN A 88 10.09 12.36 -12.53
N PHE A 89 9.86 12.53 -13.82
CA PHE A 89 8.51 12.47 -14.39
C PHE A 89 7.86 11.10 -14.15
N LEU A 90 8.56 10.00 -14.48
CA LEU A 90 8.02 8.65 -14.27
C LEU A 90 7.77 8.34 -12.79
N GLU A 91 8.65 8.79 -11.90
CA GLU A 91 8.51 8.62 -10.44
C GLU A 91 7.32 9.42 -9.89
N SER A 92 7.21 10.70 -10.24
CA SER A 92 6.13 11.58 -9.77
C SER A 92 4.76 11.21 -10.34
N SER A 93 4.73 10.56 -11.50
CA SER A 93 3.50 10.12 -12.18
C SER A 93 3.32 8.60 -12.18
N ALA A 94 3.91 7.90 -11.21
CA ALA A 94 3.86 6.44 -11.11
C ALA A 94 2.43 5.85 -11.06
N ALA A 95 1.43 6.64 -10.67
CA ALA A 95 0.01 6.28 -10.71
C ALA A 95 -0.59 6.24 -12.14
N GLN A 96 0.21 6.53 -13.17
CA GLN A 96 -0.13 6.53 -14.60
C GLN A 96 -1.33 7.42 -14.96
N LEU A 97 -1.55 8.47 -14.18
CA LEU A 97 -2.58 9.47 -14.41
C LEU A 97 -2.06 10.82 -13.91
N THR A 98 -2.18 11.84 -14.75
CA THR A 98 -1.76 13.21 -14.46
C THR A 98 -2.96 14.15 -14.49
N TYR A 99 -2.89 15.29 -13.80
CA TYR A 99 -3.96 16.29 -13.85
C TYR A 99 -4.17 16.80 -15.27
N HIS A 100 -3.09 17.07 -16.01
CA HIS A 100 -3.17 17.46 -17.42
C HIS A 100 -3.90 16.40 -18.26
N GLY A 101 -3.50 15.13 -18.12
CA GLY A 101 -4.14 14.02 -18.83
C GLY A 101 -5.61 13.82 -18.45
N LEU A 102 -5.97 14.05 -17.18
CA LEU A 102 -7.37 14.01 -16.74
C LEU A 102 -8.22 15.12 -17.39
N CYS A 103 -7.68 16.34 -17.47
CA CYS A 103 -8.34 17.45 -18.16
C CYS A 103 -8.51 17.16 -19.66
N GLU A 104 -7.47 16.64 -20.33
CA GLU A 104 -7.56 16.25 -21.74
C GLU A 104 -8.56 15.10 -21.96
N LEU A 105 -8.60 14.10 -21.06
CA LEU A 105 -9.58 13.01 -21.12
C LEU A 105 -11.01 13.56 -21.06
N MET A 106 -11.27 14.49 -20.13
CA MET A 106 -12.58 15.10 -20.00
C MET A 106 -12.99 15.88 -21.26
N ALA A 107 -12.03 16.43 -22.01
CA ALA A 107 -12.29 17.10 -23.27
C ALA A 107 -12.45 16.13 -24.45
N ALA A 108 -11.64 15.07 -24.53
CA ALA A 108 -11.56 14.15 -25.65
C ALA A 108 -12.68 13.10 -25.66
N VAL A 109 -13.07 12.58 -24.49
CA VAL A 109 -14.12 11.55 -24.37
C VAL A 109 -15.47 12.16 -24.72
N LYS A 110 -16.21 11.49 -25.60
CA LYS A 110 -17.55 11.93 -26.00
C LYS A 110 -18.58 11.56 -24.94
N GLU A 111 -19.58 12.42 -24.81
CA GLU A 111 -20.71 12.21 -23.91
C GLU A 111 -21.49 10.93 -24.28
N GLY A 112 -21.69 10.04 -23.31
CA GLY A 112 -22.40 8.76 -23.49
C GLY A 112 -21.65 7.68 -24.28
N GLU A 113 -20.38 7.90 -24.67
CA GLU A 113 -19.57 6.90 -25.37
C GLU A 113 -18.90 5.95 -24.38
N LEU A 114 -19.05 4.64 -24.60
CA LEU A 114 -18.29 3.61 -23.88
C LEU A 114 -16.90 3.48 -24.50
N SER A 115 -15.89 3.50 -23.64
CA SER A 115 -14.49 3.40 -24.02
C SER A 115 -13.71 2.55 -23.01
N VAL A 116 -12.48 2.19 -23.34
CA VAL A 116 -11.56 1.48 -22.45
C VAL A 116 -10.53 2.47 -21.95
N PHE A 117 -10.27 2.45 -20.65
CA PHE A 117 -9.29 3.31 -19.99
C PHE A 117 -8.18 2.48 -19.36
N PHE A 118 -6.94 2.77 -19.74
CA PHE A 118 -5.75 2.14 -19.20
C PHE A 118 -5.11 3.02 -18.12
N ARG A 119 -4.97 2.48 -16.91
CA ARG A 119 -4.30 3.12 -15.77
C ARG A 119 -3.77 2.07 -14.81
N ASN A 120 -2.56 2.28 -14.30
CA ASN A 120 -1.91 1.44 -13.30
C ASN A 120 -1.95 -0.05 -13.66
N ASN A 121 -1.60 -0.37 -14.92
CA ASN A 121 -1.64 -1.73 -15.48
C ASN A 121 -3.03 -2.40 -15.44
N HIS A 122 -4.11 -1.63 -15.32
CA HIS A 122 -5.48 -2.09 -15.31
C HIS A 122 -6.28 -1.46 -16.47
N PHE A 123 -7.20 -2.23 -17.05
CA PHE A 123 -8.14 -1.76 -18.06
C PHE A 123 -9.53 -1.64 -17.43
N SER A 124 -10.07 -0.42 -17.39
CA SER A 124 -11.40 -0.14 -16.87
C SER A 124 -12.34 0.27 -18.00
N THR A 125 -13.63 -0.03 -17.87
CA THR A 125 -14.64 0.54 -18.78
C THR A 125 -14.93 1.97 -18.37
N LEU A 126 -14.74 2.93 -19.28
CA LEU A 126 -14.90 4.35 -19.06
C LEU A 126 -16.13 4.87 -19.82
N ILE A 127 -16.93 5.70 -19.15
CA ILE A 127 -18.03 6.45 -19.74
C ILE A 127 -18.00 7.90 -19.28
N LYS A 128 -18.47 8.80 -20.12
CA LYS A 128 -18.72 10.20 -19.77
C LYS A 128 -20.21 10.46 -19.63
N HIS A 129 -20.62 11.00 -18.48
CA HIS A 129 -22.01 11.36 -18.19
C HIS A 129 -22.07 12.75 -17.53
N LYS A 130 -22.91 13.65 -18.06
CA LYS A 130 -23.06 15.06 -17.66
C LYS A 130 -21.72 15.79 -17.52
N GLY A 131 -20.77 15.52 -18.42
CA GLY A 131 -19.43 16.13 -18.38
C GLY A 131 -18.47 15.54 -17.35
N HIS A 132 -18.87 14.51 -16.58
CA HIS A 132 -18.02 13.80 -15.63
C HIS A 132 -17.63 12.42 -16.16
N LEU A 133 -16.44 11.96 -15.78
CA LEU A 133 -15.92 10.64 -16.17
C LEU A 133 -16.22 9.62 -15.08
N TYR A 134 -16.59 8.40 -15.50
CA TYR A 134 -16.94 7.30 -14.61
C TYR A 134 -16.31 5.99 -15.08
N LEU A 135 -15.82 5.20 -14.14
CA LEU A 135 -15.27 3.87 -14.35
C LEU A 135 -16.25 2.81 -13.85
N LEU A 136 -16.43 1.73 -14.61
CA LEU A 136 -17.26 0.61 -14.19
C LEU A 136 -16.58 -0.13 -13.04
N VAL A 137 -17.29 -0.34 -11.95
CA VAL A 137 -16.82 -1.15 -10.81
C VAL A 137 -16.95 -2.62 -11.17
N THR A 138 -15.81 -3.31 -11.24
CA THR A 138 -15.75 -4.75 -11.58
C THR A 138 -15.16 -5.61 -10.47
N ASP A 139 -14.76 -5.01 -9.34
CA ASP A 139 -14.19 -5.73 -8.21
C ASP A 139 -15.25 -6.62 -7.54
N GLN A 140 -14.88 -7.88 -7.27
CA GLN A 140 -15.75 -8.86 -6.64
C GLN A 140 -16.18 -8.46 -5.21
N GLY A 141 -15.45 -7.58 -4.54
CA GLY A 141 -15.82 -7.03 -3.23
C GLY A 141 -17.18 -6.33 -3.23
N PHE A 142 -17.59 -5.75 -4.36
CA PHE A 142 -18.88 -5.07 -4.52
C PHE A 142 -19.98 -5.97 -5.08
N LEU A 143 -19.75 -7.28 -5.18
CA LEU A 143 -20.71 -8.23 -5.77
C LEU A 143 -22.11 -8.18 -5.12
N GLN A 144 -22.20 -7.87 -3.82
CA GLN A 144 -23.48 -7.79 -3.08
C GLN A 144 -24.06 -6.36 -3.06
N GLU A 145 -23.30 -5.36 -3.49
CA GLU A 145 -23.71 -3.96 -3.47
C GLU A 145 -24.33 -3.55 -4.81
N GLU A 146 -25.62 -3.87 -5.01
CA GLU A 146 -26.34 -3.57 -6.26
C GLU A 146 -26.37 -2.08 -6.65
N LYS A 147 -26.06 -1.19 -5.69
CA LYS A 147 -26.02 0.27 -5.89
C LYS A 147 -24.64 0.81 -6.25
N VAL A 148 -23.60 -0.03 -6.29
CA VAL A 148 -22.23 0.39 -6.63
C VAL A 148 -21.90 -0.14 -8.01
N ILE A 149 -22.12 0.70 -9.02
CA ILE A 149 -21.93 0.34 -10.44
C ILE A 149 -20.83 1.18 -11.06
N TRP A 150 -20.82 2.49 -10.78
CA TRP A 150 -19.87 3.44 -11.35
C TRP A 150 -19.03 4.10 -10.26
N GLU A 151 -17.76 4.32 -10.54
CA GLU A 151 -16.82 5.06 -9.71
C GLU A 151 -16.43 6.37 -10.43
N SER A 152 -16.52 7.51 -9.75
CA SER A 152 -16.18 8.80 -10.36
C SER A 152 -14.67 8.98 -10.55
N LEU A 153 -14.25 9.39 -11.74
CA LEU A 153 -12.87 9.72 -12.07
C LEU A 153 -12.70 11.24 -12.18
N HIS A 154 -12.41 11.88 -11.04
CA HIS A 154 -12.27 13.34 -10.98
C HIS A 154 -10.96 13.82 -10.32
N ASN A 155 -10.15 12.92 -9.78
CA ASN A 155 -8.83 13.22 -9.24
C ASN A 155 -7.82 12.11 -9.59
N VAL A 156 -6.54 12.39 -9.32
CA VAL A 156 -5.45 11.45 -9.53
C VAL A 156 -5.14 10.61 -8.28
N GLU A 157 -5.59 11.04 -7.11
CA GLU A 157 -5.20 10.49 -5.79
C GLU A 157 -6.07 9.32 -5.33
N GLY A 158 -7.22 9.10 -5.96
CA GLY A 158 -8.12 7.98 -5.67
C GLY A 158 -9.28 8.30 -4.72
N ASP A 159 -9.52 9.57 -4.39
CA ASP A 159 -10.70 10.00 -3.64
C ASP A 159 -11.95 9.94 -4.53
N SER A 160 -12.44 8.76 -4.85
CA SER A 160 -13.57 8.57 -5.78
C SER A 160 -14.91 8.54 -5.04
N CYS A 161 -15.99 8.68 -5.81
CA CYS A 161 -17.34 8.49 -5.29
C CYS A 161 -18.08 7.42 -6.09
N PHE A 162 -18.79 6.54 -5.40
CA PHE A 162 -19.59 5.49 -6.03
C PHE A 162 -20.99 5.97 -6.41
N CYS A 163 -21.46 5.50 -7.54
CA CYS A 163 -22.77 5.82 -8.10
C CYS A 163 -23.50 4.55 -8.56
N ASP A 164 -24.83 4.63 -8.59
CA ASP A 164 -25.70 3.59 -9.14
C ASP A 164 -25.74 3.61 -10.68
N SER A 165 -26.54 2.72 -11.28
CA SER A 165 -26.68 2.60 -12.75
C SER A 165 -27.10 3.90 -13.45
N ASP A 166 -27.81 4.78 -12.75
CA ASP A 166 -28.33 6.05 -13.28
C ASP A 166 -27.42 7.24 -12.93
N PHE A 167 -26.18 6.97 -12.46
CA PHE A 167 -25.18 7.95 -12.07
C PHE A 167 -25.60 8.80 -10.86
N HIS A 168 -26.48 8.29 -9.99
CA HIS A 168 -26.78 8.92 -8.72
C HIS A 168 -25.79 8.46 -7.64
N LEU A 169 -25.30 9.43 -6.86
CA LEU A 169 -24.35 9.18 -5.78
C LEU A 169 -24.94 8.20 -4.74
N THR A 170 -24.21 7.13 -4.46
CA THR A 170 -24.62 6.13 -3.47
C THR A 170 -24.34 6.68 -2.07
N GLN A 171 -25.40 6.95 -1.30
CA GLN A 171 -25.29 7.37 0.10
C GLN A 171 -24.95 6.18 1.01
N HIS A 172 -23.74 5.63 0.90
CA HIS A 172 -23.29 4.64 1.88
C HIS A 172 -21.78 4.72 2.07
N LEU A 173 -21.37 5.46 3.10
CA LEU A 173 -20.14 5.28 3.88
C LEU A 173 -20.21 6.04 5.23
N GLU A 174 -21.18 6.96 5.43
CA GLU A 174 -21.36 7.68 6.71
C GLU A 174 -22.69 7.39 7.45
N LYS A 175 -23.63 6.67 6.84
CA LYS A 175 -25.01 6.53 7.36
C LYS A 175 -25.25 5.38 8.35
N GLU A 176 -24.21 4.70 8.81
CA GLU A 176 -24.31 3.81 9.98
C GLU A 176 -24.26 4.59 11.32
N ALA A 177 -23.88 5.87 11.31
CA ALA A 177 -23.80 6.67 12.53
C ALA A 177 -25.11 7.39 12.93
N SER A 178 -26.17 7.37 12.11
CA SER A 178 -27.32 8.28 12.30
C SER A 178 -28.71 7.62 12.28
N PHE A 179 -28.81 6.29 12.18
CA PHE A 179 -30.10 5.57 12.16
C PHE A 179 -30.30 4.55 13.28
N SER A 180 -29.49 4.56 14.33
CA SER A 180 -29.81 3.81 15.54
C SER A 180 -30.62 4.69 16.49
N SER A 181 -31.89 4.32 16.67
CA SER A 181 -32.75 4.96 17.68
C SER A 181 -32.08 4.85 19.07
N PRO A 182 -32.17 5.87 19.96
CA PRO A 182 -31.43 5.89 21.24
C PRO A 182 -31.65 4.63 22.09
N GLN A 183 -32.82 4.01 21.95
CA GLN A 183 -33.19 2.78 22.64
C GLN A 183 -32.41 1.55 22.16
N GLN A 184 -32.08 1.45 20.87
CA GLN A 184 -31.31 0.33 20.31
C GLN A 184 -29.83 0.39 20.68
N LEU A 185 -29.25 1.60 20.75
CA LEU A 185 -27.88 1.80 21.24
C LEU A 185 -27.75 1.39 22.71
N GLN A 186 -28.73 1.76 23.53
CA GLN A 186 -28.74 1.40 24.94
C GLN A 186 -28.91 -0.11 25.14
N GLN A 187 -29.74 -0.77 24.33
CA GLN A 187 -29.92 -2.21 24.38
C GLN A 187 -28.65 -2.97 23.94
N ARG A 188 -27.94 -2.48 22.92
CA ARG A 188 -26.64 -3.04 22.50
C ARG A 188 -25.55 -2.86 23.55
N GLN A 189 -25.51 -1.71 24.24
CA GLN A 189 -24.59 -1.49 25.35
C GLN A 189 -24.89 -2.45 26.51
N VAL A 190 -26.17 -2.61 26.88
CA VAL A 190 -26.57 -3.52 27.96
C VAL A 190 -26.22 -4.98 27.63
N ASP A 191 -26.43 -5.42 26.38
CA ASP A 191 -26.05 -6.78 25.94
C ASP A 191 -24.52 -6.98 25.98
N GLN A 192 -23.75 -5.95 25.61
CA GLN A 192 -22.30 -6.02 25.64
C GLN A 192 -21.76 -6.09 27.07
N ASP A 193 -22.29 -5.27 27.97
CA ASP A 193 -21.94 -5.29 29.40
C ASP A 193 -22.36 -6.61 30.06
N TYR A 194 -23.52 -7.17 29.69
CA TYR A 194 -23.97 -8.48 30.18
C TYR A 194 -23.02 -9.61 29.75
N MET A 195 -22.53 -9.55 28.51
CA MET A 195 -21.59 -10.53 27.97
C MET A 195 -20.21 -10.44 28.64
N ILE A 196 -19.75 -9.21 28.96
CA ILE A 196 -18.53 -8.99 29.74
C ILE A 196 -18.70 -9.50 31.18
N ALA A 197 -19.83 -9.23 31.82
CA ALA A 197 -20.12 -9.71 33.18
C ALA A 197 -20.16 -11.25 33.27
N LEU A 198 -20.76 -11.92 32.28
CA LEU A 198 -20.76 -13.38 32.17
C LEU A 198 -19.35 -13.93 31.97
N SER A 199 -18.53 -13.29 31.15
CA SER A 199 -17.14 -13.71 30.92
C SER A 199 -16.29 -13.61 32.20
N LEU A 200 -16.44 -12.52 32.97
CA LEU A 200 -15.77 -12.33 34.26
C LEU A 200 -16.21 -13.37 35.30
N GLN A 201 -17.50 -13.71 35.34
CA GLN A 201 -18.03 -14.72 36.26
C GLN A 201 -17.55 -16.13 35.89
N GLN A 202 -17.45 -16.43 34.59
CA GLN A 202 -16.98 -17.72 34.09
C GLN A 202 -15.47 -17.88 34.27
N GLN A 203 -14.71 -16.78 34.19
CA GLN A 203 -13.27 -16.75 34.48
C GLN A 203 -12.98 -16.93 35.98
N GLN A 204 -13.94 -16.64 36.87
CA GLN A 204 -13.86 -16.98 38.29
C GLN A 204 -14.23 -18.45 38.61
N GLN A 205 -14.84 -19.19 37.67
CA GLN A 205 -15.21 -20.61 37.86
C GLN A 205 -14.20 -21.59 37.25
N GLY A 206 -13.17 -21.10 36.56
CA GLY A 206 -12.26 -21.90 35.71
C GLY A 206 -10.80 -21.97 36.15
N ALA A 207 -10.51 -21.80 37.43
CA ALA A 207 -9.28 -22.19 38.14
C ALA A 207 -9.51 -21.71 39.57
N LEU A 208 -9.25 -22.53 40.59
CA LEU A 208 -9.13 -22.00 41.95
C LEU A 208 -7.70 -21.45 42.08
N PRO A 209 -7.45 -20.12 42.05
CA PRO A 209 -6.26 -19.63 42.70
C PRO A 209 -6.57 -19.65 44.19
N MET A 210 -5.67 -20.20 45.00
CA MET A 210 -5.65 -19.91 46.44
C MET A 210 -5.92 -18.41 46.62
N SER A 211 -6.86 -18.05 47.48
CA SER A 211 -7.19 -16.64 47.70
C SER A 211 -5.90 -15.88 48.04
N ASP A 212 -5.72 -14.63 47.57
CA ASP A 212 -4.55 -13.81 47.90
C ASP A 212 -4.29 -13.79 49.42
N LEU A 213 -5.36 -13.89 50.22
CA LEU A 213 -5.30 -14.01 51.67
C LEU A 213 -4.68 -15.33 52.16
N GLU A 214 -4.90 -16.44 51.47
CA GLU A 214 -4.29 -17.74 51.79
C GLU A 214 -2.81 -17.78 51.37
N LEU A 215 -2.48 -17.24 50.20
CA LEU A 215 -1.08 -17.17 49.74
C LEU A 215 -0.24 -16.28 50.66
N ALA A 216 -0.76 -15.11 51.05
CA ALA A 216 -0.11 -14.21 52.00
C ALA A 216 0.14 -14.89 53.36
N ARG A 217 -0.83 -15.70 53.84
CA ARG A 217 -0.69 -16.47 55.08
C ARG A 217 0.43 -17.51 55.01
N GLN A 218 0.61 -18.12 53.84
CA GLN A 218 1.61 -19.18 53.64
C GLN A 218 3.04 -18.60 53.60
N LEU A 219 3.24 -17.50 52.88
CA LEU A 219 4.53 -16.78 52.84
C LEU A 219 4.94 -16.26 54.22
N GLN A 220 3.99 -15.73 54.99
CA GLN A 220 4.26 -15.25 56.35
C GLN A 220 4.71 -16.38 57.30
N LYS A 221 4.24 -17.61 57.05
CA LYS A 221 4.60 -18.81 57.84
C LYS A 221 6.02 -19.28 57.53
N GLU A 222 6.43 -19.22 56.27
CA GLU A 222 7.79 -19.57 55.83
C GLU A 222 8.82 -18.57 56.35
N GLU A 223 8.50 -17.27 56.34
CA GLU A 223 9.39 -16.24 56.89
C GLU A 223 9.60 -16.41 58.41
N TYR A 224 8.53 -16.77 59.14
CA TYR A 224 8.60 -17.09 60.58
C TYR A 224 9.43 -18.34 60.88
N GLN A 225 9.43 -19.34 59.99
CA GLN A 225 10.29 -20.52 60.10
C GLN A 225 11.76 -20.22 59.80
N GLN A 226 12.04 -19.26 58.92
CA GLN A 226 13.42 -18.85 58.60
C GLN A 226 14.05 -17.95 59.67
N GLN A 227 13.26 -17.34 60.57
CA GLN A 227 13.73 -16.35 61.54
C GLN A 227 13.78 -16.80 63.02
N ALA A 228 13.74 -18.10 63.33
CA ALA A 228 14.00 -18.58 64.70
C ALA A 228 15.53 -18.67 65.00
N PRO A 229 16.08 -17.98 66.03
CA PRO A 229 17.52 -17.97 66.30
C PRO A 229 18.00 -18.99 67.37
N ALA A 230 19.29 -19.36 67.21
CA ALA A 230 20.31 -19.78 68.19
C ALA A 230 20.38 -21.24 68.72
N GLN A 231 21.48 -21.94 68.36
CA GLN A 231 22.56 -22.38 69.28
C GLN A 231 23.77 -22.98 68.52
N ALA A 232 24.99 -22.48 68.83
CA ALA A 232 26.33 -22.99 68.46
C ALA A 232 26.94 -23.76 69.66
N PRO A 233 28.20 -24.29 69.69
CA PRO A 233 29.37 -24.22 68.76
C PRO A 233 30.20 -25.56 68.72
N PRO A 234 31.56 -25.60 68.50
CA PRO A 234 32.46 -25.00 67.49
C PRO A 234 33.40 -26.03 66.76
N GLN A 235 34.14 -25.62 65.71
CA GLN A 235 35.63 -25.65 65.67
C GLN A 235 36.27 -25.10 64.35
N SER A 236 36.81 -23.87 64.48
CA SER A 236 38.14 -23.30 64.14
C SER A 236 38.87 -23.40 62.76
N PRO A 237 39.71 -22.37 62.43
CA PRO A 237 40.04 -21.93 61.04
C PRO A 237 41.56 -21.73 60.74
N GLN A 238 41.93 -21.32 59.51
CA GLN A 238 43.07 -20.44 59.09
C GLN A 238 43.42 -20.64 57.59
N GLN A 239 44.00 -19.75 56.76
CA GLN A 239 44.12 -18.28 56.62
C GLN A 239 44.96 -18.01 55.33
N ALA A 240 44.70 -16.89 54.65
CA ALA A 240 45.64 -16.04 53.87
C ALA A 240 46.13 -16.37 52.43
N ARG A 241 46.10 -15.31 51.60
CA ARG A 241 46.69 -15.04 50.26
C ARG A 241 48.15 -14.52 50.41
N PRO A 242 49.03 -14.50 49.38
CA PRO A 242 49.14 -13.30 48.49
C PRO A 242 49.71 -13.54 47.05
N GLN A 243 49.31 -12.72 46.06
CA GLN A 243 50.10 -11.77 45.20
C GLN A 243 51.49 -12.20 44.68
N THR A 244 51.76 -12.02 43.36
CA THR A 244 52.62 -10.95 42.78
C THR A 244 52.98 -11.13 41.27
N SER A 245 52.74 -10.06 40.51
CA SER A 245 53.51 -9.44 39.39
C SER A 245 54.36 -10.21 38.37
N GLY A 246 54.20 -9.84 37.08
CA GLY A 246 55.29 -9.89 36.08
C GLY A 246 54.87 -9.89 34.60
N ARG A 247 54.70 -8.71 33.99
CA ARG A 247 54.85 -8.42 32.54
C ARG A 247 56.22 -7.70 32.36
N PRO A 248 56.82 -7.44 31.17
CA PRO A 248 56.24 -7.37 29.81
C PRO A 248 57.17 -7.83 28.64
N SER A 249 56.76 -7.45 27.41
CA SER A 249 57.48 -7.35 26.10
C SER A 249 57.34 -8.55 25.14
N ARG A 250 56.60 -8.48 24.00
CA ARG A 250 56.67 -7.67 22.75
C ARG A 250 57.87 -8.12 21.88
N GLN A 251 57.68 -9.01 20.90
CA GLN A 251 57.61 -8.79 19.43
C GLN A 251 57.77 -10.22 18.83
N GLN A 252 57.16 -10.62 17.71
CA GLN A 252 57.57 -10.28 16.35
C GLN A 252 56.61 -10.92 15.33
N LYS A 253 56.36 -10.18 14.24
CA LYS A 253 55.79 -10.63 12.96
C LYS A 253 56.61 -11.78 12.37
N ASN A 254 55.94 -12.77 11.78
CA ASN A 254 56.55 -13.62 10.75
C ASN A 254 55.75 -13.49 9.45
N ASP A 255 56.46 -13.06 8.41
CA ASP A 255 56.10 -13.08 7.00
C ASP A 255 56.85 -14.23 6.31
N CYS A 256 56.24 -14.75 5.25
CA CYS A 256 56.82 -15.42 4.08
C CYS A 256 57.51 -16.81 4.13
N VAL A 257 56.83 -17.79 3.51
CA VAL A 257 57.14 -18.46 2.21
C VAL A 257 58.47 -19.23 2.05
N LEU A 258 58.38 -20.54 1.80
CA LEU A 258 58.81 -21.28 0.57
C LEU A 258 58.83 -22.80 0.79
N LEU A 259 58.03 -23.53 0.03
CA LEU A 259 58.44 -24.52 -1.00
C LEU A 259 57.22 -25.12 -1.68
#